data_AF-A0A6G6WNP0-F1
#
_entry.id   AF-A0A6G6WNP0-F1
#
_cell.length_a   1.000
_cell.length_b   1.000
_cell.length_c   1.000
_cell.angle_alpha   90.00
_cell.angle_beta   90.00
_cell.angle_gamma   90.00
#
_symmetry.space_group_name_H-M   'P 1'
#
loop_
_entity.id
_entity.type
_entity.pdbx_description
1 polymer ?
#
loop_
_entity_poly.entity_id
_entity_poly.type
_entity_poly.pdbx_seq_one_letter_code
_entity_poly.pdbx_strand_id
1 'polypeptide(L)'
;MKRTLILFAVAATLACSTADAKNKGTIPKDAVPMTPEEISIILSGNTFAPIKGIRYYFSPDGILVALGTDGWFAEGTWKVNGNSWCLDSIWHGPDKSKTDSYAQCSEKYKLGKKIYTKNTKGEDKWLGDVTTDQEKKFKKGDTVTAEVAKLKKKYGY
;
A
#
# COMPACT_ATOMS: atom_id res chain seq x y z
N MET A 1 -8.95 53.01 5.17
CA MET A 1 -9.76 51.86 4.69
C MET A 1 -9.06 50.56 5.08
N LYS A 2 -9.64 49.80 6.01
CA LYS A 2 -9.10 48.49 6.45
C LYS A 2 -9.44 47.43 5.41
N ARG A 3 -8.42 46.82 4.78
CA ARG A 3 -8.61 45.66 3.90
C ARG A 3 -8.57 44.39 4.75
N THR A 4 -9.74 43.84 5.04
CA THR A 4 -9.90 42.53 5.65
C THR A 4 -9.56 41.46 4.61
N LEU A 5 -8.46 40.72 4.82
CA LEU A 5 -8.17 39.49 4.08
C LEU A 5 -9.06 38.38 4.65
N ILE A 6 -10.04 37.95 3.86
CA ILE A 6 -10.83 36.75 4.15
C ILE A 6 -10.00 35.56 3.67
N LEU A 7 -9.44 34.81 4.62
CA LEU A 7 -8.85 33.48 4.39
C LEU A 7 -9.97 32.51 4.05
N PHE A 8 -10.09 32.13 2.77
CA PHE A 8 -10.83 30.93 2.39
C PHE A 8 -10.02 29.69 2.78
N ALA A 9 -10.34 29.11 3.92
CA ALA A 9 -9.92 27.76 4.25
C ALA A 9 -10.68 26.79 3.32
N VAL A 10 -10.02 26.36 2.24
CA VAL A 10 -10.51 25.25 1.41
C VAL A 10 -10.28 23.96 2.21
N ALA A 11 -11.25 23.62 3.06
CA ALA A 11 -11.33 22.30 3.63
C ALA A 11 -11.61 21.31 2.49
N ALA A 12 -10.57 20.61 2.03
CA ALA A 12 -10.71 19.51 1.10
C ALA A 12 -11.45 18.36 1.80
N THR A 13 -12.78 18.40 1.72
CA THR A 13 -13.64 17.29 2.13
C THR A 13 -13.40 16.13 1.15
N LEU A 14 -12.54 15.20 1.58
CA LEU A 14 -12.35 13.87 0.98
C LEU A 14 -13.62 13.03 1.19
N ALA A 15 -14.72 13.41 0.54
CA ALA A 15 -15.92 12.59 0.42
C ALA A 15 -15.85 11.86 -0.92
N CYS A 16 -15.21 10.69 -0.94
CA CYS A 16 -15.21 9.79 -2.10
C CYS A 16 -15.47 8.36 -1.63
N SER A 17 -16.70 7.92 -1.88
CA SER A 17 -17.14 6.53 -1.77
C SER A 17 -16.40 5.68 -2.80
N THR A 18 -15.39 4.93 -2.36
CA THR A 18 -14.77 3.86 -3.16
C THR A 18 -15.19 2.51 -2.59
N ALA A 19 -15.30 1.50 -3.44
CA ALA A 19 -15.52 0.11 -3.01
C ALA A 19 -14.33 -0.34 -2.16
N ASP A 20 -14.36 0.01 -0.88
CA ASP A 20 -13.43 -0.47 0.13
C ASP A 20 -13.53 -1.99 0.15
N ALA A 21 -12.40 -2.65 0.37
CA ALA A 21 -12.42 -4.05 0.75
C ALA A 21 -13.20 -4.14 2.06
N LYS A 22 -14.53 -4.34 1.97
CA LYS A 22 -15.42 -4.37 3.14
C LYS A 22 -14.83 -5.38 4.11
N ASN A 23 -14.50 -4.94 5.32
CA ASN A 23 -14.07 -5.84 6.39
C ASN A 23 -15.06 -7.02 6.45
N LYS A 24 -14.57 -8.22 6.13
CA LYS A 24 -15.37 -9.44 6.03
C LYS A 24 -15.62 -10.06 7.41
N GLY A 25 -15.14 -9.45 8.49
CA GLY A 25 -15.26 -9.94 9.85
C GLY A 25 -14.06 -10.81 10.22
N THR A 26 -14.29 -12.10 10.48
CA THR A 26 -13.31 -13.01 11.07
C THR A 26 -12.67 -13.96 10.05
N ILE A 27 -11.47 -14.44 10.36
CA ILE A 27 -10.83 -15.55 9.64
C ILE A 27 -11.63 -16.85 9.95
N PRO A 28 -12.06 -17.64 8.95
CA PRO A 28 -12.71 -18.92 9.20
C PRO A 28 -11.82 -19.85 10.03
N LYS A 29 -12.42 -20.63 10.93
CA LYS A 29 -11.68 -21.53 11.83
C LYS A 29 -10.81 -22.56 11.10
N ASP A 30 -11.27 -23.02 9.94
CA ASP A 30 -10.57 -24.01 9.12
C ASP A 30 -9.57 -23.38 8.15
N ALA A 31 -9.47 -22.04 8.12
CA ALA A 31 -8.47 -21.37 7.30
C ALA A 31 -7.08 -21.57 7.92
N VAL A 32 -6.12 -22.00 7.10
CA VAL A 32 -4.76 -22.27 7.56
C VAL A 32 -3.83 -21.09 7.22
N PRO A 33 -2.82 -20.80 8.05
CA PRO A 33 -1.79 -19.83 7.71
C PRO A 33 -1.12 -20.18 6.37
N MET A 34 -0.87 -19.19 5.52
CA MET A 34 -0.08 -19.38 4.31
C MET A 34 1.42 -19.51 4.66
N THR A 35 2.16 -20.24 3.84
CA THR A 35 3.62 -20.35 3.97
C THR A 35 4.32 -19.10 3.43
N PRO A 36 5.58 -18.82 3.86
CA PRO A 36 6.35 -17.72 3.31
C PRO A 36 6.50 -17.76 1.78
N GLU A 37 6.66 -18.95 1.21
CA GLU A 37 6.81 -19.18 -0.22
C GLU A 37 5.54 -18.83 -0.98
N GLU A 38 4.37 -19.24 -0.48
CA GLU A 38 3.08 -18.90 -1.08
C GLU A 38 2.81 -17.40 -1.09
N ILE A 39 3.19 -16.70 -0.02
CA ILE A 39 3.07 -15.25 0.07
C ILE A 39 4.06 -14.58 -0.90
N SER A 40 5.30 -15.07 -0.95
CA SER A 40 6.34 -14.54 -1.82
C SER A 40 5.98 -14.68 -3.30
N ILE A 41 5.34 -15.78 -3.71
CA ILE A 41 4.82 -15.97 -5.08
C ILE A 41 3.80 -14.88 -5.47
N ILE A 42 3.00 -14.39 -4.52
CA ILE A 42 2.02 -13.34 -4.78
C ILE A 42 2.70 -11.97 -4.89
N LEU A 43 3.66 -11.68 -4.00
CA LEU A 43 4.28 -10.35 -3.89
C LEU A 43 5.46 -10.17 -4.85
N SER A 44 6.43 -11.07 -4.78
CA SER A 44 7.75 -10.93 -5.42
C SER A 44 7.66 -10.77 -6.94
N GLY A 45 8.25 -9.68 -7.45
CA GLY A 45 8.26 -9.35 -8.87
C GLY A 45 6.93 -8.85 -9.41
N ASN A 46 5.96 -8.53 -8.54
CA ASN A 46 4.63 -8.09 -8.93
C ASN A 46 4.31 -6.69 -8.42
N THR A 47 3.45 -5.98 -9.15
CA THR A 47 2.90 -4.69 -8.77
C THR A 47 1.48 -4.85 -8.23
N PHE A 48 1.20 -4.28 -7.07
CA PHE A 48 -0.16 -4.15 -6.58
C PHE A 48 -0.90 -3.02 -7.33
N ALA A 49 -2.04 -3.36 -7.94
CA ALA A 49 -2.88 -2.45 -8.70
C ALA A 49 -3.36 -1.25 -7.87
N PRO A 50 -3.67 -0.11 -8.53
CA PRO A 50 -3.91 1.15 -7.83
C PRO A 50 -5.06 1.06 -6.84
N ILE A 51 -4.76 1.30 -5.56
CA ILE A 51 -5.78 1.62 -4.55
C ILE A 51 -5.66 3.11 -4.27
N LYS A 52 -6.73 3.87 -4.55
CA LYS A 52 -6.76 5.34 -4.42
C LYS A 52 -5.60 6.02 -5.18
N GLY A 53 -5.23 5.47 -6.34
CA GLY A 53 -4.14 5.98 -7.18
C GLY A 53 -2.75 5.51 -6.79
N ILE A 54 -2.60 4.75 -5.69
CA ILE A 54 -1.31 4.27 -5.21
C ILE A 54 -0.99 2.88 -5.74
N ARG A 55 0.17 2.74 -6.40
CA ARG A 55 0.73 1.45 -6.85
C ARG A 55 1.99 1.12 -6.06
N TYR A 56 2.17 -0.16 -5.72
CA TYR A 56 3.35 -0.67 -5.03
C TYR A 56 3.99 -1.78 -5.85
N TYR A 57 5.28 -1.66 -6.17
CA TYR A 57 6.08 -2.74 -6.73
C TYR A 57 6.90 -3.38 -5.62
N PHE A 58 6.81 -4.71 -5.54
CA PHE A 58 7.50 -5.57 -4.59
C PHE A 58 8.61 -6.31 -5.33
N SER A 59 9.84 -5.80 -5.30
CA SER A 59 10.94 -6.42 -6.04
C SER A 59 11.40 -7.72 -5.36
N PRO A 60 11.97 -8.68 -6.11
CA PRO A 60 12.43 -9.95 -5.54
C PRO A 60 13.53 -9.87 -4.48
N ASP A 61 14.30 -8.79 -4.48
CA ASP A 61 15.38 -8.52 -3.53
C ASP A 61 14.92 -7.78 -2.26
N GLY A 62 13.60 -7.64 -2.06
CA GLY A 62 13.02 -7.07 -0.84
C GLY A 62 12.91 -5.54 -0.86
N ILE A 63 13.15 -4.90 -2.00
CA ILE A 63 12.94 -3.46 -2.18
C ILE A 63 11.45 -3.20 -2.50
N LEU A 64 10.92 -2.14 -1.90
CA LEU A 64 9.59 -1.61 -2.21
C LEU A 64 9.74 -0.29 -2.95
N VAL A 65 9.03 -0.15 -4.06
CA VAL A 65 8.88 1.14 -4.75
C VAL A 65 7.39 1.44 -4.87
N ALA A 66 6.98 2.66 -4.52
CA ALA A 66 5.59 3.07 -4.65
C ALA A 66 5.46 4.34 -5.50
N LEU A 67 4.36 4.42 -6.23
CA LEU A 67 3.94 5.61 -6.95
C LEU A 67 2.57 6.04 -6.41
N GLY A 68 2.49 7.28 -5.92
CA GLY A 68 1.26 7.90 -5.48
C GLY A 68 0.71 8.88 -6.51
N THR A 69 -0.28 9.67 -6.09
CA THR A 69 -0.84 10.75 -6.91
C THR A 69 0.01 12.02 -6.78
N ASP A 70 -0.21 13.00 -7.66
CA ASP A 70 0.33 14.36 -7.52
C ASP A 70 1.87 14.45 -7.42
N GLY A 71 2.56 13.48 -8.02
CA GLY A 71 4.02 13.42 -8.04
C GLY A 71 4.66 12.84 -6.77
N TRP A 72 3.85 12.27 -5.86
CA TRP A 72 4.36 11.52 -4.74
C TRP A 72 4.91 10.16 -5.17
N PHE A 73 6.01 9.75 -4.56
CA PHE A 73 6.61 8.43 -4.72
C PHE A 73 7.17 7.93 -3.39
N ALA A 74 7.44 6.64 -3.27
CA ALA A 74 8.10 6.09 -2.09
C ALA A 74 9.16 5.06 -2.46
N GLU A 75 10.15 4.95 -1.58
CA GLU A 75 11.17 3.91 -1.58
C GLU A 75 11.17 3.25 -0.20
N GLY A 76 11.44 1.95 -0.14
CA GLY A 76 11.31 1.19 1.09
C GLY A 76 11.73 -0.26 0.97
N THR A 77 11.28 -1.06 1.91
CA THR A 77 11.52 -2.50 1.93
C THR A 77 10.24 -3.28 2.22
N TRP A 78 10.24 -4.54 1.84
CA TRP A 78 9.22 -5.49 2.24
C TRP A 78 9.85 -6.83 2.60
N LYS A 79 9.15 -7.60 3.43
CA LYS A 79 9.61 -8.92 3.88
C LYS A 79 8.45 -9.82 4.24
N VAL A 80 8.72 -11.12 4.21
CA VAL A 80 7.80 -12.17 4.65
C VAL A 80 8.43 -12.91 5.82
N ASN A 81 7.64 -13.18 6.86
CA ASN A 81 8.04 -14.00 8.01
C ASN A 81 6.84 -14.84 8.47
N GLY A 82 6.94 -16.16 8.36
CA GLY A 82 5.80 -17.06 8.55
C GLY A 82 4.66 -16.71 7.59
N ASN A 83 3.45 -16.57 8.12
CA ASN A 83 2.29 -16.14 7.34
C ASN A 83 2.11 -14.62 7.28
N SER A 84 3.06 -13.86 7.83
CA SER A 84 3.02 -12.40 7.86
C SER A 84 3.89 -11.82 6.75
N TRP A 85 3.45 -10.71 6.16
CA TRP A 85 4.29 -9.85 5.34
C TRP A 85 4.17 -8.41 5.82
N CYS A 86 5.29 -7.69 5.76
CA CYS A 86 5.38 -6.31 6.17
C CYS A 86 6.01 -5.49 5.06
N LEU A 87 5.63 -4.21 5.02
CA LEU A 87 6.30 -3.18 4.24
C LEU A 87 6.64 -2.01 5.16
N ASP A 88 7.75 -1.35 4.85
CA ASP A 88 8.17 -0.09 5.44
C ASP A 88 8.63 0.83 4.30
N SER A 89 8.21 2.08 4.28
CA SER A 89 8.46 3.00 3.17
C SER A 89 8.54 4.45 3.61
N ILE A 90 9.32 5.24 2.88
CA ILE A 90 9.39 6.69 3.02
C ILE A 90 8.82 7.31 1.75
N TRP A 91 7.73 8.05 1.92
CA TRP A 91 7.06 8.82 0.89
C TRP A 91 7.72 10.19 0.73
N HIS A 92 7.85 10.62 -0.52
CA HIS A 92 8.48 11.86 -0.93
C HIS A 92 7.51 12.65 -1.81
N GLY A 93 7.23 13.89 -1.43
CA GLY A 93 6.39 14.81 -2.19
C GLY A 93 7.16 15.54 -3.29
N PRO A 94 6.48 16.24 -4.20
CA PRO A 94 7.14 17.00 -5.26
C PRO A 94 8.01 18.17 -4.74
N ASP A 95 7.82 18.61 -3.50
CA ASP A 95 8.45 19.81 -2.91
C ASP A 95 9.69 19.55 -2.05
N LYS A 96 10.20 18.30 -2.00
CA LYS A 96 11.38 17.87 -1.20
C LYS A 96 11.29 17.97 0.30
N SER A 97 10.52 18.92 0.82
CA SER A 97 10.33 19.14 2.24
C SER A 97 9.25 18.23 2.83
N LYS A 98 8.34 17.70 2.00
CA LYS A 98 7.34 16.74 2.46
C LYS A 98 7.86 15.32 2.36
N THR A 99 7.99 14.71 3.53
CA THR A 99 8.23 13.28 3.67
C THR A 99 7.26 12.68 4.66
N ASP A 100 6.83 11.45 4.41
CA ASP A 100 5.98 10.70 5.35
C ASP A 100 6.46 9.26 5.46
N SER A 101 6.39 8.68 6.66
CA SER A 101 6.80 7.29 6.88
C SER A 101 5.56 6.40 6.96
N TYR A 102 5.55 5.33 6.19
CA TYR A 102 4.44 4.39 6.16
C TYR A 102 4.93 2.96 6.39
N ALA A 103 4.32 2.28 7.36
CA ALA A 103 4.60 0.90 7.71
C ALA A 103 3.29 0.13 7.90
N GLN A 104 3.23 -1.08 7.35
CA GLN A 104 2.08 -1.97 7.49
C GLN A 104 2.54 -3.42 7.58
N CYS A 105 1.89 -4.22 8.40
CA CYS A 105 1.99 -5.68 8.36
C CYS A 105 0.62 -6.31 8.20
N SER A 106 0.59 -7.45 7.51
CA SER A 106 -0.61 -8.26 7.38
C SER A 106 -0.28 -9.74 7.37
N GLU A 107 -1.19 -10.53 7.94
CA GLU A 107 -1.14 -11.98 7.89
C GLU A 107 -2.02 -12.51 6.77
N LYS A 108 -1.60 -13.59 6.11
CA LYS A 108 -2.38 -14.26 5.07
C LYS A 108 -2.77 -15.69 5.49
N TYR A 109 -4.03 -16.01 5.24
CA TYR A 109 -4.61 -17.32 5.49
C TYR A 109 -5.30 -17.82 4.23
N LYS A 110 -5.37 -19.14 4.04
CA LYS A 110 -6.03 -19.78 2.91
C LYS A 110 -7.09 -20.77 3.36
N LEU A 111 -8.20 -20.82 2.64
CA LEU A 111 -9.23 -21.86 2.74
C LEU A 111 -9.60 -22.29 1.32
N GLY A 112 -9.09 -23.44 0.89
CA GLY A 112 -9.13 -23.83 -0.52
C GLY A 112 -8.46 -22.77 -1.40
N LYS A 113 -9.20 -22.21 -2.36
CA LYS A 113 -8.72 -21.17 -3.27
C LYS A 113 -8.90 -19.73 -2.75
N LYS A 114 -9.56 -19.54 -1.59
CA LYS A 114 -9.79 -18.21 -1.03
C LYS A 114 -8.61 -17.81 -0.15
N ILE A 115 -8.13 -16.58 -0.33
CA ILE A 115 -7.11 -15.97 0.52
C ILE A 115 -7.76 -14.87 1.36
N TYR A 116 -7.46 -14.90 2.65
CA TYR A 116 -7.84 -13.90 3.64
C TYR A 116 -6.59 -13.15 4.07
N THR A 117 -6.65 -11.83 4.10
CA THR A 117 -5.58 -10.96 4.57
C THR A 117 -6.07 -10.20 5.79
N LYS A 118 -5.38 -10.35 6.92
CA LYS A 118 -5.68 -9.67 8.18
C LYS A 118 -4.63 -8.61 8.46
N ASN A 119 -5.04 -7.37 8.71
CA ASN A 119 -4.10 -6.33 9.14
C ASN A 119 -3.66 -6.56 10.58
N THR A 120 -2.35 -6.56 10.83
CA THR A 120 -1.77 -6.84 12.17
C THR A 120 -0.89 -5.72 12.70
N LYS A 121 -0.48 -4.78 11.84
CA LYS A 121 0.23 -3.56 12.21
C LYS A 121 -0.03 -2.49 11.14
N GLY A 122 -0.10 -1.23 11.54
CA GLY A 122 -0.28 -0.09 10.64
C GLY A 122 -1.28 0.90 11.23
N GLU A 123 -2.15 1.46 10.39
CA GLU A 123 -3.19 2.40 10.82
C GLU A 123 -4.24 1.75 11.75
N ASP A 124 -4.46 2.34 12.93
CA ASP A 124 -5.35 1.81 13.98
C ASP A 124 -6.78 1.53 13.48
N LYS A 125 -7.33 2.40 12.61
CA LYS A 125 -8.69 2.25 12.08
C LYS A 125 -8.90 0.98 11.25
N TRP A 126 -7.83 0.37 10.76
CA TRP A 126 -7.88 -0.86 9.96
C TRP A 126 -7.25 -2.05 10.67
N LEU A 127 -6.80 -1.88 11.92
CA LEU A 127 -6.15 -2.94 12.68
C LEU A 127 -7.14 -4.07 12.96
N GLY A 128 -6.76 -5.30 12.63
CA GLY A 128 -7.63 -6.47 12.78
C GLY A 128 -8.62 -6.69 11.62
N ASP A 129 -8.74 -5.74 10.68
CA ASP A 129 -9.60 -5.92 9.51
C ASP A 129 -9.18 -7.13 8.69
N VAL A 130 -10.18 -7.91 8.28
CA VAL A 130 -9.99 -9.05 7.39
C VAL A 130 -10.58 -8.74 6.02
N THR A 131 -9.75 -8.88 4.99
CA THR A 131 -10.15 -8.71 3.59
C THR A 131 -9.92 -10.00 2.82
N THR A 132 -10.62 -10.18 1.71
CA THR A 132 -10.40 -11.29 0.77
C THR A 132 -10.02 -10.76 -0.60
N ASP A 133 -9.47 -11.64 -1.43
CA ASP A 133 -9.26 -11.40 -2.86
C ASP A 133 -8.25 -10.28 -3.21
N GLN A 134 -7.42 -9.85 -2.25
CA GLN A 134 -6.38 -8.84 -2.48
C GLN A 134 -5.32 -9.33 -3.47
N GLU A 135 -5.04 -10.63 -3.51
CA GLU A 135 -4.11 -11.25 -4.45
C GLU A 135 -4.49 -10.99 -5.91
N LYS A 136 -5.79 -10.84 -6.22
CA LYS A 136 -6.28 -10.57 -7.59
C LYS A 136 -5.91 -9.17 -8.09
N LYS A 137 -5.51 -8.28 -7.18
CA LYS A 137 -5.03 -6.94 -7.51
C LYS A 137 -3.55 -6.93 -7.88
N PHE A 138 -2.80 -8.00 -7.62
CA PHE A 138 -1.42 -8.07 -8.09
C PHE A 138 -1.38 -8.29 -9.61
N LYS A 139 -0.53 -7.53 -10.27
CA LYS A 139 -0.22 -7.61 -11.69
C LYS A 139 1.24 -8.01 -11.82
N LYS A 140 1.51 -8.86 -12.80
CA LYS A 140 2.86 -9.36 -13.06
C LYS A 140 3.77 -8.23 -13.51
N GLY A 141 4.97 -8.17 -12.94
CA GLY A 141 6.03 -7.26 -13.36
C GLY A 141 6.02 -5.90 -12.67
N ASP A 142 7.06 -5.14 -12.97
CA ASP A 142 7.29 -3.78 -12.50
C ASP A 142 6.59 -2.78 -13.43
N THR A 143 5.66 -2.00 -12.87
CA THR A 143 5.01 -0.89 -13.57
C THR A 143 5.22 0.45 -12.87
N VAL A 144 6.17 0.51 -11.93
CA VAL A 144 6.31 1.62 -10.98
C VAL A 144 7.69 2.26 -11.08
N THR A 145 8.77 1.48 -11.08
CA THR A 145 10.14 2.00 -10.88
C THR A 145 10.56 3.00 -11.95
N ALA A 146 10.23 2.75 -13.22
CA ALA A 146 10.56 3.68 -14.31
C ALA A 146 9.82 5.03 -14.19
N GLU A 147 8.61 5.04 -13.63
CA GLU A 147 7.86 6.27 -13.39
C GLU A 147 8.44 7.04 -12.21
N VAL A 148 8.78 6.34 -11.12
CA VAL A 148 9.44 6.95 -9.96
C VAL A 148 10.79 7.55 -10.34
N ALA A 149 11.60 6.88 -11.15
CA ALA A 149 12.87 7.42 -11.65
C ALA A 149 12.68 8.73 -12.43
N LYS A 150 11.60 8.86 -13.22
CA LYS A 150 11.25 10.11 -13.91
C LYS A 150 10.87 11.22 -12.93
N LEU A 151 10.12 10.90 -11.86
CA LEU A 151 9.76 11.87 -10.83
C LEU A 151 11.00 12.34 -10.05
N LYS A 152 11.89 11.42 -9.66
CA LYS A 152 13.14 11.75 -9.00
C LYS A 152 13.98 12.71 -9.84
N LYS A 153 14.16 12.40 -11.13
CA LYS A 153 14.83 13.32 -12.07
C LYS A 153 14.12 14.68 -12.21
N LYS A 154 12.79 14.69 -12.31
CA LYS A 154 11.99 15.91 -12.48
C LYS A 154 12.09 16.84 -11.29
N TYR A 155 12.01 16.30 -10.07
CA TYR A 155 12.02 17.09 -8.85
C TYR A 155 13.44 17.29 -8.31
N GLY A 156 14.42 16.49 -8.73
CA GLY A 156 15.82 16.56 -8.33
C GLY A 156 16.12 15.82 -7.03
N TYR A 157 15.54 14.63 -6.89
CA TYR A 157 15.90 13.64 -5.87
C TYR A 157 16.97 12.67 -6.39
#